data_AF-A0A3M1Z0Z4-F1
#
_entry.id   AF-A0A3M1Z0Z4-F1
#
_cell.length_a   1.000
_cell.length_b   1.000
_cell.length_c   1.000
_cell.angle_alpha   90.00
_cell.angle_beta   90.00
_cell.angle_gamma   90.00
#
_symmetry.space_group_name_H-M   'P 1'
#
loop_
_entity.id
_entity.type
_entity.pdbx_description
1 polymer ?
#
loop_
_entity_poly.entity_id
_entity_poly.type
_entity_poly.pdbx_seq_one_letter_code
_entity_poly.pdbx_strand_id
1 'polypeptide(L)'
;MGVWGFNPDYLTGIYLLNQPLEEVLFFICIPYACLFTYFVYKKYVSPESIAFLKQYPLFFLMLLSLVGVIFFHNKLYTFYTALFLLISLVGVWRMGYNLHFTLITYITILPFFYTSNGLLTGSFLDAPIVWYDNNENLGLRMFTIPLEDLFYGFLLFMLNVLLYEGIKARARPDKGKNRNILV
;
A
#
# COMPACT_ATOMS: atom_id res chain seq x y z
N MET A 1 -8.33 -21.73 12.19
CA MET A 1 -8.98 -20.90 11.16
C MET A 1 -8.13 -19.66 11.03
N GLY A 2 -7.56 -19.43 9.84
CA GLY A 2 -6.70 -18.29 9.56
C GLY A 2 -7.46 -17.25 8.75
N VAL A 3 -7.09 -15.98 8.89
CA VAL A 3 -7.65 -14.86 8.14
C VAL A 3 -7.36 -14.99 6.63
N TRP A 4 -6.19 -15.53 6.31
CA TRP A 4 -5.71 -15.81 4.97
C TRP A 4 -4.68 -16.93 5.02
N GLY A 5 -4.33 -17.48 3.86
CA GLY A 5 -3.29 -18.51 3.76
C GLY A 5 -2.88 -18.80 2.32
N PHE A 6 -2.01 -19.78 2.17
CA PHE A 6 -1.45 -20.18 0.88
C PHE A 6 -1.90 -21.59 0.48
N ASN A 7 -2.07 -21.79 -0.82
CA ASN A 7 -2.27 -23.11 -1.39
C ASN A 7 -0.91 -23.82 -1.56
N PRO A 8 -0.66 -24.95 -0.87
CA PRO A 8 0.63 -25.64 -0.91
C PRO A 8 1.01 -26.18 -2.29
N ASP A 9 0.04 -26.42 -3.18
CA ASP A 9 0.30 -26.93 -4.54
C ASP A 9 1.07 -25.95 -5.42
N TYR A 10 1.05 -24.65 -5.05
CA TYR A 10 1.76 -23.59 -5.75
C TYR A 10 3.03 -23.10 -5.03
N LEU A 11 3.43 -23.76 -3.94
CA LEU A 11 4.61 -23.38 -3.15
C LEU A 11 5.80 -24.30 -3.41
N THR A 12 7.00 -23.77 -3.26
CA THR A 12 8.25 -24.55 -3.29
C THR A 12 8.44 -25.47 -2.08
N GLY A 13 7.64 -25.29 -1.03
CA GLY A 13 7.75 -26.02 0.24
C GLY A 13 8.87 -25.51 1.16
N ILE A 14 9.56 -24.42 0.80
CA ILE A 14 10.55 -23.78 1.67
C ILE A 14 9.84 -22.75 2.55
N TYR A 15 10.04 -22.84 3.86
CA TYR A 15 9.44 -21.94 4.83
C TYR A 15 10.50 -21.22 5.67
N LEU A 16 10.31 -19.91 5.85
CA LEU A 16 11.07 -19.06 6.76
C LEU A 16 10.10 -18.48 7.79
N LEU A 17 10.36 -18.69 9.08
CA LEU A 17 9.50 -18.19 10.18
C LEU A 17 8.01 -18.54 9.99
N ASN A 18 7.73 -19.76 9.51
CA ASN A 18 6.39 -20.28 9.19
C ASN A 18 5.66 -19.60 8.02
N GLN A 19 6.35 -18.75 7.25
CA GLN A 19 5.84 -18.19 6.00
C GLN A 19 6.55 -18.83 4.81
N PRO A 20 5.86 -19.05 3.68
CA PRO A 20 6.51 -19.51 2.45
C PRO A 20 7.62 -18.55 2.02
N LEU A 21 8.70 -19.07 1.45
CA LEU A 21 9.80 -18.27 0.93
C LEU A 21 9.31 -17.20 -0.07
N GLU A 22 8.34 -17.56 -0.89
CA GLU A 22 7.72 -16.70 -1.89
C GLU A 22 7.11 -15.45 -1.26
N GLU A 23 6.47 -15.58 -0.11
CA GLU A 23 5.87 -14.45 0.63
C GLU A 23 6.94 -13.54 1.23
N VAL A 24 8.00 -14.14 1.79
CA VAL A 24 9.12 -13.35 2.32
C VAL A 24 9.78 -12.55 1.21
N LEU A 25 9.97 -13.15 0.04
CA LEU A 25 10.50 -12.46 -1.14
C LEU A 25 9.51 -11.41 -1.67
N PHE A 26 8.20 -11.66 -1.63
CA PHE A 26 7.18 -10.69 -2.01
C PHE A 26 7.31 -9.38 -1.21
N PHE A 27 7.50 -9.47 0.11
CA PHE A 27 7.72 -8.31 0.99
C PHE A 27 9.04 -7.57 0.78
N ILE A 28 9.96 -8.10 -0.02
CA ILE A 28 11.19 -7.41 -0.41
C ILE A 28 11.04 -6.83 -1.82
N CYS A 29 10.63 -7.68 -2.77
CA CYS A 29 10.58 -7.35 -4.19
C CYS A 29 9.52 -6.29 -4.51
N ILE A 30 8.30 -6.43 -3.98
CA ILE A 30 7.20 -5.52 -4.30
C ILE A 30 7.44 -4.12 -3.71
N PRO A 31 7.78 -3.96 -2.41
CA PRO A 31 8.10 -2.64 -1.88
C PRO A 31 9.26 -1.96 -2.60
N TYR A 32 10.31 -2.72 -2.95
CA TYR A 32 11.43 -2.19 -3.72
C TYR A 32 11.00 -1.68 -5.11
N ALA A 33 10.25 -2.49 -5.87
CA ALA A 33 9.80 -2.12 -7.21
C ALA A 33 8.88 -0.89 -7.19
N CYS A 34 7.95 -0.83 -6.24
CA CYS A 34 7.06 0.32 -6.05
C CYS A 34 7.84 1.59 -5.65
N LEU A 35 8.81 1.47 -4.74
CA LEU A 35 9.64 2.59 -4.31
C LEU A 35 10.57 3.08 -5.43
N PHE A 36 11.12 2.18 -6.23
CA PHE A 36 11.91 2.54 -7.41
C PHE A 36 11.06 3.27 -8.44
N THR A 37 9.82 2.82 -8.66
CA THR A 37 8.86 3.52 -9.53
C THR A 37 8.62 4.94 -9.02
N TYR A 38 8.39 5.13 -7.71
CA TYR A 38 8.29 6.45 -7.09
C TYR A 38 9.53 7.30 -7.31
N PHE A 39 10.73 6.73 -7.16
CA PHE A 39 11.99 7.43 -7.38
C PHE A 39 12.11 7.94 -8.82
N VAL A 40 11.82 7.10 -9.81
CA VAL A 40 11.84 7.46 -11.23
C VAL A 40 10.77 8.51 -11.53
N TYR A 41 9.55 8.32 -11.01
CA TYR A 41 8.45 9.27 -11.18
C TYR A 41 8.85 10.66 -10.65
N LYS A 42 9.45 10.72 -9.45
CA LYS A 42 9.93 11.98 -8.85
C LYS A 42 11.06 12.64 -9.63
N LYS A 43 11.86 11.86 -10.36
CA LYS A 43 13.00 12.37 -11.14
C LYS A 43 12.56 12.94 -12.49
N TYR A 44 11.56 12.36 -13.13
CA TYR A 44 11.21 12.67 -14.52
C TYR A 44 9.82 13.31 -14.70
N VAL A 45 8.93 13.22 -13.71
CA VAL A 45 7.59 13.83 -13.78
C VAL A 45 7.58 15.11 -12.94
N SER A 46 7.30 16.24 -13.61
CA SER A 46 7.21 17.53 -12.92
C SER A 46 5.96 17.58 -12.01
N PRO A 47 6.11 17.90 -10.72
CA PRO A 47 4.98 18.03 -9.79
C PRO A 47 3.93 19.06 -10.23
N GLU A 48 4.36 20.10 -10.97
CA GLU A 48 3.50 21.20 -11.41
C GLU A 48 2.45 20.78 -12.44
N SER A 49 2.72 19.72 -13.20
CA SER A 49 1.81 19.21 -14.24
C SER A 49 0.53 18.57 -13.69
N ILE A 50 0.43 18.35 -12.36
CA ILE A 50 -0.63 17.54 -11.75
C ILE A 50 -1.30 18.25 -10.56
N ALA A 51 -1.26 19.58 -10.47
CA ALA A 51 -1.66 20.34 -9.28
C ALA A 51 -3.17 20.37 -8.93
N PHE A 52 -4.04 19.64 -9.66
CA PHE A 52 -5.50 19.80 -9.55
C PHE A 52 -6.14 19.20 -8.28
N LEU A 53 -5.48 18.23 -7.62
CA LEU A 53 -6.04 17.58 -6.42
C LEU A 53 -5.26 18.00 -5.16
N LYS A 54 -5.54 19.21 -4.65
CA LYS A 54 -5.10 19.60 -3.29
C LYS A 54 -5.80 18.71 -2.24
N GLN A 55 -5.23 18.66 -1.02
CA GLN A 55 -5.47 17.83 0.20
C GLN A 55 -6.79 17.03 0.42
N TYR A 56 -7.87 17.22 -0.34
CA TYR A 56 -9.10 16.45 -0.29
C TYR A 56 -8.92 14.92 -0.27
N PRO A 57 -8.00 14.31 -1.05
CA PRO A 57 -7.82 12.86 -1.01
C PRO A 57 -7.36 12.32 0.35
N LEU A 58 -6.55 13.09 1.09
CA LEU A 58 -6.07 12.69 2.41
C LEU A 58 -7.22 12.60 3.41
N PHE A 59 -8.03 13.65 3.52
CA PHE A 59 -9.16 13.67 4.45
C PHE A 59 -10.24 12.65 4.07
N PHE A 60 -10.47 12.44 2.78
CA PHE A 60 -11.37 11.39 2.30
C PHE A 60 -10.89 9.99 2.73
N LEU A 61 -9.61 9.66 2.52
CA LEU A 61 -9.05 8.38 2.93
C LEU A 61 -9.05 8.20 4.45
N MET A 62 -8.79 9.27 5.21
CA MET A 62 -8.89 9.24 6.67
C MET A 62 -10.31 8.95 7.15
N LEU A 63 -11.32 9.62 6.57
CA LEU A 63 -12.71 9.38 6.90
C LEU A 63 -13.13 7.95 6.55
N LEU A 64 -12.76 7.47 5.36
CA LEU A 64 -13.04 6.11 4.93
C LEU A 64 -12.41 5.07 5.87
N SER A 65 -11.15 5.28 6.26
CA SER A 65 -10.44 4.41 7.19
C SER A 65 -11.07 4.45 8.59
N LEU A 66 -11.52 5.62 9.05
CA LEU A 66 -12.21 5.77 10.33
C LEU A 66 -13.54 5.01 10.35
N VAL A 67 -14.34 5.11 9.28
CA VAL A 67 -15.56 4.30 9.11
C VAL A 67 -15.20 2.81 9.14
N GLY A 68 -14.14 2.42 8.45
CA GLY A 68 -13.58 1.07 8.48
C GLY A 68 -13.38 0.52 9.90
N VAL A 69 -12.67 1.29 10.73
CA VAL A 69 -12.35 0.93 12.13
C VAL A 69 -13.61 0.83 13.00
N ILE A 70 -14.54 1.77 12.88
CA ILE A 70 -15.73 1.83 13.74
C ILE A 70 -16.70 0.68 13.45
N PHE A 71 -16.98 0.43 12.17
CA PHE A 71 -18.07 -0.47 11.78
C PHE A 71 -17.64 -1.92 11.55
N PHE A 72 -16.36 -2.22 11.30
CA PHE A 72 -15.91 -3.55 10.91
C PHE A 72 -14.98 -4.24 11.90
N HIS A 73 -15.14 -3.99 13.20
CA HIS A 73 -14.33 -4.60 14.28
C HIS A 73 -14.37 -6.14 14.34
N ASN A 74 -15.44 -6.77 13.82
CA ASN A 74 -15.58 -8.23 13.76
C ASN A 74 -14.93 -8.87 12.52
N LYS A 75 -14.33 -8.07 11.63
CA LYS A 75 -13.69 -8.52 10.39
C LYS A 75 -12.22 -8.17 10.46
N LEU A 76 -11.37 -9.10 10.92
CA LEU A 76 -10.00 -8.77 11.32
C LEU A 76 -9.19 -8.16 10.16
N TYR A 77 -9.34 -8.67 8.93
CA TYR A 77 -8.60 -8.15 7.78
C TYR A 77 -9.02 -6.72 7.44
N THR A 78 -10.33 -6.46 7.39
CA THR A 78 -10.87 -5.12 7.14
C THR A 78 -10.46 -4.15 8.25
N PHE A 79 -10.60 -4.57 9.50
CA PHE A 79 -10.32 -3.74 10.68
C PHE A 79 -8.86 -3.31 10.74
N TYR A 80 -7.92 -4.26 10.67
CA TYR A 80 -6.49 -3.94 10.79
C TYR A 80 -5.98 -3.16 9.58
N THR A 81 -6.46 -3.46 8.37
CA THR A 81 -6.12 -2.67 7.17
C THR A 81 -6.57 -1.22 7.34
N ALA A 82 -7.81 -0.99 7.79
CA ALA A 82 -8.34 0.35 8.04
C ALA A 82 -7.61 1.06 9.20
N LEU A 83 -7.30 0.35 10.28
CA LEU A 83 -6.62 0.91 11.45
C LEU A 83 -5.21 1.39 11.11
N PHE A 84 -4.40 0.54 10.47
CA PHE A 84 -3.03 0.90 10.12
C PHE A 84 -2.97 1.97 9.04
N LEU A 85 -3.92 1.95 8.09
CA LEU A 85 -4.06 3.02 7.12
C LEU A 85 -4.40 4.35 7.81
N LEU A 86 -5.38 4.36 8.72
CA LEU A 86 -5.75 5.56 9.48
C LEU A 86 -4.56 6.13 10.28
N ILE A 87 -3.85 5.29 11.03
CA ILE A 87 -2.68 5.70 11.82
C ILE A 87 -1.63 6.34 10.91
N SER A 88 -1.36 5.71 9.77
CA SER A 88 -0.35 6.18 8.82
C SER A 88 -0.75 7.50 8.15
N LEU A 89 -2.03 7.67 7.80
CA LEU A 89 -2.56 8.92 7.24
C LEU A 89 -2.55 10.07 8.27
N VAL A 90 -2.85 9.79 9.54
CA VAL A 90 -2.67 10.78 10.63
C VAL A 90 -1.20 11.19 10.74
N GLY A 91 -0.27 10.22 10.62
CA GLY A 91 1.16 10.50 10.56
C GLY A 91 1.54 11.42 9.39
N VAL A 92 1.03 11.14 8.19
CA VAL A 92 1.21 11.98 7.00
C VAL A 92 0.72 13.41 7.23
N TRP A 93 -0.49 13.56 7.78
CA TRP A 93 -1.07 14.85 8.11
C TRP A 93 -0.21 15.63 9.11
N ARG A 94 0.23 14.97 10.19
CA ARG A 94 1.08 15.57 11.23
C ARG A 94 2.45 16.01 10.72
N MET A 95 3.03 15.28 9.77
CA MET A 95 4.32 15.63 9.15
C MET A 95 4.20 16.72 8.08
N GLY A 96 2.98 17.13 7.69
CA GLY A 96 2.77 18.03 6.56
C GLY A 96 3.24 17.43 5.23
N TYR A 97 3.32 16.10 5.13
CA TYR A 97 3.77 15.44 3.91
C TYR A 97 2.69 15.51 2.84
N ASN A 98 3.05 15.96 1.64
CA ASN A 98 2.11 16.05 0.53
C ASN A 98 1.85 14.65 -0.07
N LEU A 99 0.71 14.07 0.29
CA LEU A 99 0.29 12.74 -0.16
C LEU A 99 0.03 12.65 -1.68
N HIS A 100 -0.27 13.77 -2.33
CA HIS A 100 -0.73 13.83 -3.71
C HIS A 100 0.21 13.12 -4.69
N PHE A 101 1.50 13.42 -4.62
CA PHE A 101 2.49 12.82 -5.49
C PHE A 101 2.60 11.30 -5.28
N THR A 102 2.42 10.86 -4.03
CA THR A 102 2.41 9.44 -3.67
C THR A 102 1.18 8.76 -4.26
N LEU A 103 0.00 9.37 -4.16
CA LEU A 103 -1.24 8.83 -4.74
C LEU A 103 -1.16 8.66 -6.26
N ILE A 104 -0.65 9.66 -6.97
CA ILE A 104 -0.50 9.57 -8.45
C ILE A 104 0.47 8.44 -8.83
N THR A 105 1.59 8.34 -8.10
CA THR A 105 2.53 7.25 -8.32
C THR A 105 1.84 5.90 -8.08
N TYR A 106 1.05 5.78 -7.01
CA TYR A 106 0.31 4.56 -6.72
C TYR A 106 -0.72 4.22 -7.81
N ILE A 107 -1.45 5.21 -8.32
CA ILE A 107 -2.37 5.04 -9.47
C ILE A 107 -1.63 4.48 -10.68
N THR A 108 -0.41 4.94 -10.93
CA THR A 108 0.45 4.43 -12.02
C THR A 108 0.90 2.98 -11.79
N ILE A 109 1.02 2.56 -10.52
CA ILE A 109 1.38 1.19 -10.12
C ILE A 109 0.18 0.24 -10.25
N LEU A 110 -1.07 0.73 -10.17
CA LEU A 110 -2.28 -0.10 -10.13
C LEU A 110 -2.39 -1.15 -11.23
N PRO A 111 -2.05 -0.90 -12.51
CA PRO A 111 -2.10 -1.95 -13.53
C PRO A 111 -1.24 -3.17 -13.20
N PHE A 112 -0.05 -2.94 -12.64
CA PHE A 112 0.87 -4.00 -12.22
C PHE A 112 0.35 -4.72 -10.97
N PHE A 113 -0.22 -3.96 -10.02
CA PHE A 113 -0.90 -4.51 -8.85
C PHE A 113 -2.05 -5.43 -9.24
N TYR A 114 -2.92 -5.01 -10.16
CA TYR A 114 -4.05 -5.83 -10.60
C TYR A 114 -3.57 -7.11 -11.30
N THR A 115 -2.48 -7.02 -12.05
CA THR A 115 -1.88 -8.19 -12.72
C THR A 115 -1.32 -9.18 -11.70
N SER A 116 -0.50 -8.72 -10.74
CA SER A 116 0.12 -9.60 -9.75
C SER A 116 -0.91 -10.18 -8.79
N ASN A 117 -1.74 -9.32 -8.17
CA ASN A 117 -2.68 -9.77 -7.16
C ASN A 117 -3.86 -10.51 -7.76
N GLY A 118 -4.23 -10.19 -9.01
CA GLY A 118 -5.21 -10.97 -9.76
C GLY A 118 -4.75 -12.41 -9.89
N LEU A 119 -3.53 -12.63 -10.37
CA LEU A 119 -2.95 -13.97 -10.50
C LEU A 119 -2.87 -14.67 -9.14
N LEU A 120 -2.33 -14.01 -8.10
CA LEU A 120 -2.20 -14.58 -6.75
C LEU A 120 -3.54 -15.00 -6.16
N THR A 121 -4.61 -14.26 -6.44
CA THR A 121 -5.95 -14.53 -5.92
C THR A 121 -6.79 -15.43 -6.83
N GLY A 122 -6.19 -16.02 -7.87
CA GLY A 122 -6.80 -17.08 -8.68
C GLY A 122 -7.25 -16.67 -10.08
N SER A 123 -6.94 -15.46 -10.56
CA SER A 123 -7.17 -15.12 -11.97
C SER A 123 -6.33 -16.04 -12.86
N PHE A 124 -6.97 -16.70 -13.83
CA PHE A 124 -6.33 -17.66 -14.76
C PHE A 124 -5.78 -18.94 -14.12
N LEU A 125 -6.14 -19.25 -12.87
CA LEU A 125 -5.75 -20.47 -12.17
C LEU A 125 -6.97 -21.27 -11.74
N ASP A 126 -6.81 -22.59 -11.60
CA ASP A 126 -7.87 -23.48 -11.10
C ASP A 126 -8.17 -23.24 -9.60
N ALA A 127 -7.15 -22.82 -8.84
CA ALA A 127 -7.26 -22.45 -7.44
C ALA A 127 -6.38 -21.22 -7.14
N PRO A 128 -6.73 -20.40 -6.14
CA PRO A 128 -5.90 -19.26 -5.75
C PRO A 128 -4.57 -19.72 -5.12
N ILE A 129 -3.50 -18.96 -5.36
CA ILE A 129 -2.22 -19.12 -4.64
C ILE A 129 -2.39 -18.62 -3.21
N VAL A 130 -3.03 -17.47 -3.05
CA VAL A 130 -3.36 -16.85 -1.76
C VAL A 130 -4.87 -16.75 -1.62
N TRP A 131 -5.40 -17.35 -0.55
CA TRP A 131 -6.82 -17.33 -0.24
C TRP A 131 -7.09 -16.47 1.00
N TYR A 132 -8.32 -15.93 1.08
CA TYR A 132 -8.78 -15.06 2.16
C TYR A 132 -10.12 -15.57 2.67
N ASP A 133 -10.32 -15.56 3.99
CA ASP A 133 -11.61 -15.87 4.61
C ASP A 133 -12.57 -14.68 4.48
N ASN A 134 -13.70 -14.89 3.81
CA ASN A 134 -14.72 -13.85 3.61
C ASN A 134 -15.45 -13.46 4.91
N ASN A 135 -15.32 -14.26 5.98
CA ASN A 135 -15.79 -13.87 7.30
C ASN A 135 -14.95 -12.73 7.88
N GLU A 136 -13.66 -12.71 7.55
CA GLU A 136 -12.65 -11.79 8.08
C GLU A 136 -12.45 -10.52 7.23
N ASN A 137 -12.98 -10.51 6.01
CA ASN A 137 -12.96 -9.36 5.10
C ASN A 137 -14.39 -8.94 4.71
N LEU A 138 -14.56 -7.90 3.88
CA LEU A 138 -15.86 -7.39 3.46
C LEU A 138 -16.65 -8.35 2.56
N GLY A 139 -16.03 -9.43 2.07
CA GLY A 139 -16.58 -10.33 1.05
C GLY A 139 -16.65 -9.67 -0.34
N LEU A 140 -16.15 -8.44 -0.48
CA LEU A 140 -16.14 -7.68 -1.72
C LEU A 140 -14.81 -7.90 -2.45
N ARG A 141 -14.89 -8.09 -3.77
CA ARG A 141 -13.72 -8.34 -4.62
C ARG A 141 -13.74 -7.48 -5.88
N MET A 142 -12.57 -7.05 -6.31
CA MET A 142 -12.30 -6.49 -7.63
C MET A 142 -11.70 -7.62 -8.48
N PHE A 143 -12.50 -8.18 -9.38
CA PHE A 143 -12.21 -9.48 -9.99
C PHE A 143 -12.05 -10.56 -8.91
N THR A 144 -10.85 -11.12 -8.74
CA THR A 144 -10.54 -12.10 -7.70
C THR A 144 -9.93 -11.47 -6.44
N ILE A 145 -9.51 -10.20 -6.51
CA ILE A 145 -8.73 -9.53 -5.47
C ILE A 145 -9.65 -8.96 -4.38
N PRO A 146 -9.45 -9.25 -3.08
CA PRO A 146 -10.15 -8.58 -1.99
C PRO A 146 -10.07 -7.05 -2.10
N LEU A 147 -11.17 -6.35 -1.82
CA LEU A 147 -11.20 -4.88 -1.89
C LEU A 147 -10.15 -4.25 -0.96
N GLU A 148 -9.91 -4.85 0.20
CA GLU A 148 -8.93 -4.43 1.19
C GLU A 148 -7.49 -4.40 0.65
N ASP A 149 -7.13 -5.27 -0.31
CA ASP A 149 -5.77 -5.34 -0.85
C ASP A 149 -5.36 -4.04 -1.53
N LEU A 150 -6.31 -3.28 -2.09
CA LEU A 150 -6.04 -1.97 -2.68
C LEU A 150 -5.55 -0.97 -1.61
N PHE A 151 -6.15 -1.03 -0.41
CA PHE A 151 -5.80 -0.17 0.71
C PHE A 151 -4.53 -0.67 1.41
N TYR A 152 -4.39 -1.99 1.57
CA TYR A 152 -3.20 -2.62 2.12
C TYR A 152 -1.97 -2.36 1.24
N GLY A 153 -2.11 -2.52 -0.09
CA GLY A 153 -1.05 -2.20 -1.05
C GLY A 153 -0.65 -0.73 -1.01
N PHE A 154 -1.63 0.17 -0.86
CA PHE A 154 -1.35 1.61 -0.71
C PHE A 154 -0.62 1.91 0.60
N LEU A 155 -1.06 1.30 1.71
CA LEU A 155 -0.43 1.43 3.02
C LEU A 155 1.05 0.99 2.95
N LEU A 156 1.32 -0.20 2.40
CA LEU A 156 2.68 -0.72 2.25
C LEU A 156 3.55 0.20 1.40
N PHE A 157 3.03 0.65 0.26
CA PHE A 157 3.73 1.58 -0.61
C PHE A 157 4.03 2.92 0.08
N MET A 158 3.01 3.54 0.70
CA MET A 158 3.14 4.83 1.37
C MET A 158 4.15 4.79 2.51
N LEU A 159 4.13 3.74 3.36
CA LEU A 159 5.08 3.59 4.45
C LEU A 159 6.54 3.52 3.95
N ASN A 160 6.78 2.78 2.86
CA ASN A 160 8.09 2.70 2.24
C ASN A 160 8.54 4.06 1.66
N VAL A 161 7.63 4.81 1.03
CA VAL A 161 7.92 6.17 0.55
C VAL A 161 8.27 7.11 1.69
N LEU A 162 7.49 7.09 2.78
CA LEU A 162 7.75 7.93 3.96
C LEU A 162 9.10 7.60 4.60
N LEU A 163 9.43 6.32 4.73
CA LEU A 163 10.73 5.87 5.23
C LEU A 163 11.87 6.38 4.33
N TYR A 164 11.74 6.19 3.02
CA TYR A 164 12.75 6.62 2.04
C TYR A 164 12.97 8.14 2.09
N GLU A 165 11.91 8.94 2.06
CA GLU A 165 12.02 10.41 2.13
C GLU A 165 12.56 10.87 3.49
N GLY A 166 12.17 10.19 4.58
CA GLY A 166 12.69 10.46 5.93
C GLY A 166 14.20 10.19 6.05
N ILE A 167 14.69 9.06 5.52
CA ILE A 167 16.11 8.73 5.48
C ILE A 167 16.87 9.76 4.61
N LYS A 168 16.34 10.08 3.43
CA LYS A 168 16.96 11.04 2.50
C LYS A 168 17.07 12.44 3.09
N ALA A 169 16.05 12.90 3.81
CA ALA A 169 16.07 14.20 4.48
C ALA A 169 17.15 14.27 5.57
N ARG A 170 17.41 13.17 6.29
CA ARG A 170 18.48 13.10 7.29
C ARG A 170 19.88 13.00 6.66
N ALA A 171 20.01 12.29 5.53
CA ALA A 171 21.30 12.07 4.85
C ALA A 171 21.84 13.31 4.11
N ARG A 172 20.99 14.31 3.83
CA ARG A 172 21.41 15.60 3.27
C ARG A 172 21.39 16.65 4.39
N PRO A 173 22.48 16.84 5.17
CA PRO A 173 22.59 18.02 6.00
C PRO A 173 22.58 19.24 5.08
N ASP A 174 21.68 20.16 5.38
CA ASP A 174 21.33 21.38 4.67
C ASP A 174 22.55 22.07 4.00
N LYS A 175 22.69 21.92 2.68
CA LYS A 175 23.51 22.86 1.90
C LYS A 175 22.64 24.07 1.61
N GLY A 176 22.70 25.00 2.56
CA GLY A 176 21.99 26.26 2.65
C GLY A 176 21.19 26.70 1.42
N LYS A 177 19.88 26.82 1.61
CA LYS A 177 19.09 27.87 0.98
C LYS A 177 17.77 28.05 1.72
N ASN A 178 17.56 29.29 2.17
CA ASN A 178 16.30 29.93 2.49
C ASN A 178 15.08 29.01 2.58
N ARG A 179 14.59 28.87 3.81
CA ARG A 179 13.21 28.50 4.12
C ARG A 179 12.22 29.45 3.40
N ASN A 180 11.96 29.16 2.13
CA ASN A 180 10.65 29.34 1.54
C ASN A 180 10.09 27.93 1.30
N ILE A 181 9.90 27.20 2.40
CA ILE A 181 8.91 26.12 2.43
C ILE A 181 7.65 26.80 2.95
N LEU A 182 6.92 27.45 2.05
CA LEU A 182 5.57 27.95 2.33
C LEU A 182 4.69 27.72 1.10
N VAL A 183 3.53 27.13 1.42
CA VAL A 183 2.26 26.96 0.66
C VAL A 183 2.10 25.67 -0.14
#